data_AF-A0A7C7GMH4-F1
#
_entry.id   AF-A0A7C7GMH4-F1
#
_cell.length_a   1.000
_cell.length_b   1.000
_cell.length_c   1.000
_cell.angle_alpha   90.00
_cell.angle_beta   90.00
_cell.angle_gamma   90.00
#
_symmetry.space_group_name_H-M   'P 1'
#
loop_
_entity.id
_entity.type
_entity.pdbx_description
1 polymer ?
#
loop_
_entity_poly.entity_id
_entity_poly.type
_entity_poly.pdbx_seq_one_letter_code
_entity_poly.pdbx_strand_id
1 'polypeptide(L)'
;MFNENVLHTGRNFRFYQFSDNNDQACTIQKSSSALNDCIWLGLESASPKALHGDATKLGVNHNETCGWVDFPIPEEVSLNTRMHLTRGQAKKLGEMLLWFADVGELPLIPEITEDVFTI
;
A
#
# COMPACT_ATOMS: atom_id res chain seq x y z
N MET A 1 16.05 5.02 1.75
CA MET A 1 17.00 3.91 1.98
C MET A 1 16.21 2.78 2.62
N PHE A 2 16.26 1.55 2.10
CA PHE A 2 15.73 0.40 2.85
C PHE A 2 16.53 0.29 4.15
N ASN A 3 15.86 0.14 5.29
CA ASN A 3 16.54 -0.08 6.55
C ASN A 3 17.41 -1.34 6.41
N GLU A 4 18.71 -1.25 6.68
CA GLU A 4 19.68 -2.36 6.47
C GLU A 4 19.41 -3.54 7.40
N ASN A 5 18.56 -3.34 8.41
CA ASN A 5 18.13 -4.39 9.34
C ASN A 5 16.93 -5.16 8.79
N VAL A 6 17.18 -6.41 8.42
CA VAL A 6 16.16 -7.36 7.99
C VAL A 6 15.27 -7.74 9.18
N LEU A 7 13.98 -7.41 9.11
CA LEU A 7 12.99 -7.76 10.15
C LEU A 7 12.27 -9.06 9.81
N HIS A 8 11.68 -9.71 10.82
CA HIS A 8 10.92 -10.95 10.67
C HIS A 8 9.59 -10.87 11.42
N THR A 9 8.51 -11.35 10.78
CA THR A 9 7.22 -11.52 11.46
C THR A 9 7.29 -12.60 12.52
N GLY A 10 6.27 -12.72 13.38
CA GLY A 10 6.18 -13.82 14.37
C GLY A 10 6.17 -15.23 13.76
N ARG A 11 5.92 -15.35 12.45
CA ARG A 11 6.02 -16.62 11.69
C ARG A 11 7.32 -16.73 10.88
N ASN A 12 8.31 -15.92 11.21
CA ASN A 12 9.64 -15.87 10.60
C ASN A 12 9.66 -15.50 9.10
N PHE A 13 8.70 -14.70 8.64
CA PHE A 13 8.73 -14.14 7.28
C PHE A 13 9.47 -12.81 7.26
N ARG A 14 10.42 -12.69 6.34
CA ARG A 14 11.21 -11.48 6.13
C ARG A 14 10.35 -10.28 5.73
N PHE A 15 10.65 -9.10 6.27
CA PHE A 15 10.12 -7.83 5.79
C PHE A 15 11.07 -6.66 6.00
N TYR A 16 10.77 -5.55 5.34
CA TYR A 16 11.44 -4.27 5.47
C TYR A 16 10.41 -3.15 5.65
N GLN A 17 10.83 -2.08 6.32
CA GLN A 17 10.06 -0.85 6.51
C GLN A 17 10.72 0.31 5.77
N PHE A 18 9.89 1.23 5.28
CA PHE A 18 10.28 2.49 4.67
C PHE A 18 9.15 3.53 4.82
N SER A 19 9.44 4.80 4.57
CA SER A 19 8.43 5.86 4.53
C SER A 19 8.18 6.33 3.11
N ASP A 20 6.95 6.68 2.77
CA ASP A 20 6.64 7.39 1.54
C ASP A 20 6.97 8.90 1.65
N ASN A 21 6.68 9.67 0.60
CA ASN A 21 6.92 11.11 0.57
C ASN A 21 6.01 11.91 1.52
N ASN A 22 4.98 11.28 2.08
CA ASN A 22 4.05 11.87 3.06
C ASN A 22 4.33 11.34 4.47
N ASP A 23 5.54 10.82 4.70
CA ASP A 23 6.00 10.22 5.96
C ASP A 23 5.13 9.05 6.45
N GLN A 24 4.35 8.43 5.57
CA GLN A 24 3.53 7.27 5.93
C GLN A 24 4.38 6.00 5.97
N ALA A 25 4.22 5.23 7.05
CA ALA A 25 4.93 3.97 7.22
C ALA A 25 4.44 2.92 6.21
N CYS A 26 5.38 2.39 5.44
CA CYS A 26 5.17 1.36 4.43
C CYS A 26 5.99 0.10 4.76
N THR A 27 5.50 -1.05 4.29
CA THR A 27 6.20 -2.32 4.39
C THR A 27 6.29 -3.04 3.05
N ILE A 28 7.36 -3.82 2.90
CA ILE A 28 7.44 -4.91 1.92
C ILE A 28 7.76 -6.20 2.68
N GLN A 29 6.91 -7.22 2.56
CA GLN A 29 6.96 -8.43 3.36
C GLN A 29 6.75 -9.69 2.52
N LYS A 30 7.52 -10.75 2.77
CA LYS A 30 7.26 -12.07 2.19
C LYS A 30 5.92 -12.61 2.71
N SER A 31 5.01 -12.98 1.81
CA SER A 31 3.73 -13.58 2.19
C SER A 31 3.91 -15.03 2.64
N SER A 32 3.07 -15.46 3.58
CA SER A 32 2.91 -16.86 3.97
C SER A 32 2.05 -17.68 3.01
N SER A 33 1.97 -17.28 1.72
CA SER A 33 1.14 -17.98 0.74
C SER A 33 1.77 -19.33 0.43
N ALA A 34 1.01 -20.41 0.56
CA ALA A 34 1.52 -21.77 0.36
C ALA A 34 1.55 -22.18 -1.12
N LEU A 35 0.67 -21.60 -1.94
CA LEU A 35 0.48 -21.98 -3.34
C LEU A 35 1.37 -21.17 -4.29
N ASN A 36 1.59 -19.90 -3.97
CA ASN A 36 2.29 -18.96 -4.84
C ASN A 36 3.30 -18.14 -4.05
N ASP A 37 4.44 -17.87 -4.68
CA ASP A 37 5.40 -16.89 -4.18
C ASP A 37 4.82 -15.49 -4.27
N CYS A 38 4.33 -14.97 -3.15
CA CYS A 38 3.77 -13.63 -3.05
C CYS A 38 4.52 -12.75 -2.04
N ILE A 39 4.34 -11.44 -2.19
CA ILE A 39 4.71 -10.40 -1.22
C ILE A 39 3.49 -9.56 -0.84
N TRP A 40 3.53 -8.94 0.33
CA TRP A 40 2.68 -7.82 0.72
C TRP A 40 3.47 -6.53 0.54
N LEU A 41 2.90 -5.52 -0.14
CA LEU A 41 3.52 -4.21 -0.38
C LEU A 41 2.50 -3.10 -0.16
N GLY A 42 2.79 -2.13 0.70
CA GLY A 42 1.94 -0.95 0.89
C GLY A 42 2.02 -0.36 2.28
N LEU A 43 1.02 0.46 2.63
CA LEU A 43 0.92 1.15 3.91
C LEU A 43 0.68 0.16 5.07
N GLU A 44 1.29 0.43 6.21
CA GLU A 44 1.09 -0.37 7.43
C GLU A 44 -0.27 -0.10 8.10
N SER A 45 -0.80 1.12 7.97
CA SER A 45 -2.11 1.55 8.49
C SER A 45 -2.85 2.40 7.45
N ALA A 46 -4.18 2.34 7.47
CA ALA A 46 -5.03 3.18 6.63
C ALA A 46 -5.18 4.60 7.19
N SER A 47 -5.05 4.77 8.51
CA SER A 47 -5.14 6.03 9.26
C SER A 47 -6.17 7.02 8.69
N PRO A 48 -7.46 6.61 8.59
CA PRO A 48 -8.46 7.37 7.86
C PRO A 48 -8.75 8.70 8.57
N LYS A 49 -8.94 9.75 7.77
CA LYS A 49 -9.21 11.10 8.24
C LYS A 49 -10.37 11.70 7.46
N ALA A 50 -11.11 12.58 8.12
CA ALA A 50 -12.14 13.41 7.50
C ALA A 50 -11.80 14.89 7.75
N LEU A 51 -12.19 15.79 6.85
CA LEU A 51 -12.13 17.23 7.15
C LEU A 51 -13.06 17.52 8.33
N HIS A 52 -12.70 18.44 9.22
CA HIS A 52 -13.45 18.72 10.46
C HIS A 52 -14.96 18.93 10.22
N GLY A 53 -15.34 19.68 9.17
CA GLY A 53 -16.74 19.91 8.84
C GLY A 53 -17.48 18.63 8.42
N ASP A 54 -16.80 17.70 7.75
CA ASP A 54 -17.37 16.41 7.37
C ASP A 54 -17.37 15.42 8.53
N ALA A 55 -16.37 15.45 9.41
CA ALA A 55 -16.35 14.69 10.65
C ALA A 55 -17.56 15.04 11.54
N THR A 56 -17.88 16.33 11.68
CA THR A 56 -19.10 16.79 12.36
C THR A 56 -20.37 16.24 11.70
N LYS A 57 -20.49 16.30 10.37
CA LYS A 57 -21.66 15.76 9.64
C LYS A 57 -21.81 14.25 9.82
N LEU A 58 -20.70 13.54 9.92
CA LEU A 58 -20.65 12.09 10.13
C LEU A 58 -20.84 11.69 11.60
N GLY A 59 -21.06 12.66 12.50
CA GLY A 59 -21.30 12.42 13.92
C GLY A 59 -20.05 12.01 14.70
N VAL A 60 -18.85 12.31 14.19
CA VAL A 60 -17.60 12.07 14.89
C VAL A 60 -17.44 13.15 15.97
N ASN A 61 -17.20 12.73 17.21
CA ASN A 61 -16.90 13.65 18.31
C ASN A 61 -15.45 14.14 18.19
N HIS A 62 -15.27 15.44 18.01
CA HIS A 62 -13.96 16.05 17.82
C HIS A 62 -13.99 17.53 18.24
N ASN A 63 -12.83 18.14 18.52
CA ASN A 63 -12.72 19.54 19.00
C ASN A 63 -12.09 20.49 17.96
N GLU A 64 -11.61 19.92 16.86
CA GLU A 64 -10.93 20.61 15.77
C GLU A 64 -11.89 21.55 15.05
N THR A 65 -11.47 22.79 14.89
CA THR A 65 -12.23 23.83 14.18
C THR A 65 -11.77 24.04 12.74
N CYS A 66 -10.69 23.37 12.33
CA CYS A 66 -10.16 23.35 10.97
C CYS A 66 -9.32 22.08 10.73
N GLY A 67 -9.04 21.75 9.47
CA GLY A 67 -8.10 20.69 9.10
C GLY A 67 -8.69 19.27 9.16
N TRP A 68 -7.80 18.29 9.30
CA TRP A 68 -8.14 16.87 9.30
C TRP A 68 -8.38 16.35 10.73
N VAL A 69 -9.40 15.52 10.88
CA VAL A 69 -9.80 14.83 12.10
C VAL A 69 -9.66 13.33 11.87
N ASP A 70 -9.15 12.60 12.85
CA ASP A 70 -9.09 11.14 12.80
C ASP A 70 -10.50 10.55 12.73
N PHE A 71 -10.73 9.70 11.75
CA PHE A 71 -12.02 9.08 11.55
C PHE A 71 -12.04 7.71 12.23
N PRO A 72 -12.89 7.50 13.27
CA PRO A 72 -12.95 6.23 13.96
C PRO A 72 -13.55 5.17 13.04
N ILE A 73 -12.83 4.04 12.90
CA ILE A 73 -13.31 2.86 12.19
C ILE A 73 -13.59 1.76 13.22
N PRO A 74 -14.78 1.14 13.22
CA PRO A 74 -15.07 0.02 14.09
C PRO A 74 -14.05 -1.11 13.91
N GLU A 75 -13.67 -1.78 14.99
CA GLU A 75 -12.64 -2.83 14.97
C GLU A 75 -13.03 -4.03 14.08
N GLU A 76 -14.33 -4.22 13.85
CA GLU A 76 -14.88 -5.27 12.98
C GLU A 76 -14.63 -4.99 11.48
N VAL A 77 -14.29 -3.74 11.13
CA VAL A 77 -14.07 -3.34 9.74
C VAL A 77 -12.62 -3.61 9.34
N SER A 78 -12.44 -4.48 8.37
CA SER A 78 -11.12 -4.75 7.78
C SER A 78 -10.81 -3.74 6.68
N LEU A 79 -9.71 -2.99 6.85
CA LEU A 79 -9.18 -2.09 5.83
C LEU A 79 -8.00 -2.74 5.13
N ASN A 80 -8.05 -2.85 3.81
CA ASN A 80 -6.92 -3.32 3.03
C ASN A 80 -6.05 -2.15 2.58
N THR A 81 -4.79 -2.15 3.01
CA THR A 81 -3.79 -1.11 2.71
C THR A 81 -2.61 -1.62 1.92
N ARG A 82 -2.58 -2.93 1.61
CA ARG A 82 -1.41 -3.61 1.04
C ARG A 82 -1.81 -4.47 -0.15
N MET A 83 -1.01 -4.37 -1.21
CA MET A 83 -1.12 -5.23 -2.37
C MET A 83 -0.55 -6.62 -2.05
N HIS A 84 -1.26 -7.68 -2.46
CA HIS A 84 -0.73 -9.05 -2.46
C HIS A 84 -0.24 -9.41 -3.85
N LEU A 85 1.07 -9.33 -4.07
CA LEU A 85 1.65 -9.43 -5.41
C LEU A 85 2.36 -10.77 -5.59
N THR A 86 1.97 -11.49 -6.65
CA THR A 86 2.75 -12.61 -7.19
C THR A 86 4.07 -12.11 -7.79
N ARG A 87 5.00 -13.03 -8.07
CA ARG A 87 6.25 -12.72 -8.79
C ARG A 87 6.03 -11.98 -10.11
N GLY A 88 5.04 -12.40 -10.90
CA GLY A 88 4.74 -11.80 -12.21
C GLY A 88 4.23 -10.36 -12.08
N GLN A 89 3.28 -10.13 -11.18
CA GLN A 89 2.78 -8.79 -10.89
C GLN A 89 3.86 -7.88 -10.30
N ALA A 90 4.68 -8.40 -9.38
CA ALA A 90 5.81 -7.66 -8.79
C ALA A 90 6.85 -7.27 -9.85
N LYS A 91 7.16 -8.17 -10.81
CA LYS A 91 8.03 -7.85 -11.93
C LYS A 91 7.45 -6.70 -12.77
N LYS A 92 6.17 -6.77 -13.13
CA LYS A 92 5.55 -5.74 -13.97
C LYS A 92 5.49 -4.38 -13.26
N LEU A 93 5.19 -4.38 -11.96
CA LEU A 93 5.26 -3.18 -11.13
C LEU A 93 6.69 -2.62 -11.08
N GLY A 94 7.68 -3.47 -10.87
CA GLY A 94 9.09 -3.07 -10.85
C GLY A 94 9.56 -2.42 -12.16
N GLU A 95 9.14 -2.95 -13.32
CA GLU A 95 9.42 -2.34 -14.63
C GLU A 95 8.88 -0.90 -14.72
N MET A 96 7.65 -0.67 -14.26
CA MET A 96 7.05 0.67 -14.26
C MET A 96 7.74 1.61 -13.26
N LEU A 97 8.12 1.11 -12.08
CA LEU A 97 8.82 1.90 -11.06
C LEU A 97 10.23 2.31 -11.52
N LEU A 98 10.97 1.41 -12.16
CA LEU A 98 12.29 1.73 -12.71
C LEU A 98 12.18 2.75 -13.84
N TRP A 99 11.20 2.60 -14.74
CA TRP A 99 10.93 3.59 -15.78
C TRP A 99 10.63 4.97 -15.17
N PHE A 100 9.74 5.03 -14.18
CA PHE A 100 9.45 6.29 -13.47
C PHE A 100 10.69 6.88 -12.80
N ALA A 101 11.54 6.06 -12.18
CA ALA A 101 12.76 6.53 -11.53
C ALA A 101 13.73 7.20 -12.52
N ASP A 102 13.79 6.71 -13.77
CA ASP A 102 14.68 7.25 -14.81
C ASP A 102 14.08 8.45 -15.56
N VAL A 103 12.76 8.43 -15.81
CA VAL A 103 12.09 9.36 -16.75
C VAL A 103 11.25 10.41 -16.03
N GLY A 104 10.81 10.15 -14.80
CA GLY A 104 9.88 11.02 -14.05
C GLY A 104 8.42 10.90 -14.51
N GLU A 105 8.10 9.96 -15.39
CA GLU A 105 6.74 9.69 -15.89
C GLU A 105 6.45 8.19 -15.93
N LEU A 106 5.16 7.81 -15.98
CA LEU A 106 4.79 6.40 -16.15
C LEU A 106 4.99 5.94 -17.60
N PRO A 107 5.35 4.66 -17.83
CA PRO A 107 5.50 4.16 -19.19
C PRO A 107 4.16 4.16 -19.92
N LEU A 108 4.17 4.46 -21.22
CA LEU A 108 3.03 4.23 -22.07
C LEU A 108 2.71 2.74 -22.05
N ILE A 109 1.52 2.40 -21.60
CA ILE A 109 0.97 1.06 -21.78
C ILE A 109 0.38 1.09 -23.19
N PRO A 110 0.95 0.37 -24.18
CA PRO A 110 0.29 0.23 -25.47
C PRO A 110 -1.11 -0.32 -25.17
N GLU A 111 -2.16 0.28 -25.75
CA GLU A 111 -3.52 -0.24 -25.63
C GLU A 111 -3.47 -1.74 -25.87
N ILE A 112 -3.94 -2.50 -24.88
CA ILE A 112 -4.06 -3.95 -25.00
C ILE A 112 -5.13 -4.16 -26.07
N THR A 113 -4.73 -4.41 -27.31
CA THR A 113 -5.58 -5.11 -28.27
C THR A 113 -5.89 -6.46 -27.62
N GLU A 114 -7.17 -6.79 -27.46
CA GLU A 114 -7.76 -7.82 -26.58
C GLU A 114 -7.30 -9.29 -26.79
N ASP A 115 -6.12 -9.58 -27.33
CA ASP A 115 -5.72 -10.93 -27.77
C ASP A 115 -4.79 -11.69 -26.81
N VAL A 116 -4.59 -11.26 -25.57
CA VAL A 116 -3.71 -11.99 -24.64
C VAL A 116 -4.32 -12.19 -23.25
N PHE A 117 -5.56 -12.66 -23.20
CA PHE A 117 -6.05 -13.51 -22.10
C PHE A 117 -6.92 -14.64 -22.68
N THR A 118 -6.28 -15.54 -23.42
CA THR A 118 -6.77 -16.92 -23.54
C THR A 118 -5.59 -17.83 -23.25
N ILE A 119 -5.65 -18.50 -22.09
CA ILE A 119 -5.40 -19.91 -21.76
C ILE A 119 -5.25 -19.98 -20.24
#